data_AF-A0A177NLH8-F1
#
_entry.id   AF-A0A177NLH8-F1
#
_cell.length_a   1.000
_cell.length_b   1.000
_cell.length_c   1.000
_cell.angle_alpha   90.00
_cell.angle_beta   90.00
_cell.angle_gamma   90.00
#
_symmetry.space_group_name_H-M   'P 1'
#
loop_
_entity.id
_entity.type
_entity.pdbx_description
1 polymer ?
#
loop_
_entity_poly.entity_id
_entity_poly.type
_entity_poly.pdbx_seq_one_letter_code
_entity_poly.pdbx_strand_id
1 'polypeptide(L)'
;MIYKKNNSLLDKAMTDNPLDKVIDKSVGVAVNGLAKFFGAICMPAAEELGELVKDQVKYYRAKNLISIQQKIQKHVGELPSSAGKTSPKLLKVLIEDASWEEDDVVQALWAGLIAGEVASGSSSDDAVIYTEHLKSMSSYEARLIKLFYSDDRIADLAYIYSNSIDEYVTTKPIDIPIVDILRASPQPLDYVVQNQSHDEIISDPENHMLAFGFVKPQLHSLVRRGLINRWSITPELSPNDNVRIEPSSLGLDLYMRCTGYKIYPLEAYVLTRKHWRDNFGKANE
;
A
#
# COMPACT_ATOMS: atom_id res chain seq x y z
N MET A 1 54.79 11.34 -38.05
CA MET A 1 53.32 11.18 -38.17
C MET A 1 53.00 9.69 -38.04
N ILE A 2 52.99 9.18 -36.80
CA ILE A 2 52.67 7.79 -36.47
C ILE A 2 51.63 7.83 -35.37
N TYR A 3 50.72 6.86 -35.42
CA TYR A 3 49.62 6.51 -34.49
C TYR A 3 48.21 6.76 -35.02
N LYS A 4 47.75 5.79 -35.83
CA LYS A 4 46.34 5.41 -35.95
C LYS A 4 46.23 3.90 -36.15
N LYS A 5 46.17 3.15 -35.04
CA LYS A 5 45.54 1.82 -34.94
C LYS A 5 45.64 1.36 -33.49
N ASN A 6 44.49 1.23 -32.82
CA ASN A 6 44.18 0.27 -31.74
C ASN A 6 43.02 0.71 -30.81
N ASN A 7 41.96 1.35 -31.32
CA ASN A 7 40.73 1.57 -30.52
C ASN A 7 39.59 0.59 -30.82
N SER A 8 39.68 -0.30 -31.81
CA SER A 8 38.52 -1.13 -32.20
C SER A 8 38.38 -2.48 -31.47
N LEU A 9 39.34 -2.86 -30.63
CA LEU A 9 39.33 -4.13 -29.89
C LEU A 9 38.96 -3.95 -28.41
N LEU A 10 39.20 -2.78 -27.83
CA LEU A 10 38.80 -2.44 -26.45
C LEU A 10 37.31 -2.10 -26.36
N ASP A 11 36.74 -1.41 -27.36
CA ASP A 11 35.30 -1.08 -27.39
C ASP A 11 34.38 -2.31 -27.58
N LYS A 12 34.89 -3.39 -28.20
CA LYS A 12 34.15 -4.66 -28.37
C LYS A 12 34.22 -5.59 -27.16
N ALA A 13 35.18 -5.40 -26.25
CA ALA A 13 35.33 -6.22 -25.05
C ALA A 13 34.49 -5.70 -23.87
N MET A 14 34.09 -4.43 -23.90
CA MET A 14 33.24 -3.82 -22.85
C MET A 14 31.72 -3.91 -23.13
N THR A 15 31.30 -4.42 -24.29
CA THR A 15 29.89 -4.53 -24.69
C THR A 15 29.31 -5.96 -24.55
N ASP A 16 30.14 -6.93 -24.17
CA ASP A 16 29.78 -8.35 -24.09
C ASP A 16 30.22 -8.97 -22.75
N ASN A 17 30.01 -8.24 -21.63
CA ASN A 17 30.31 -8.77 -20.30
C ASN A 17 29.39 -9.97 -19.99
N PRO A 18 29.94 -11.15 -19.65
CA PRO A 18 29.15 -12.33 -19.28
C PRO A 18 28.18 -12.07 -18.12
N LEU A 19 28.53 -11.16 -17.20
CA LEU A 19 27.66 -10.77 -16.09
C LEU A 19 26.40 -10.06 -16.58
N ASP A 20 26.53 -9.13 -17.53
CA ASP A 20 25.39 -8.38 -18.09
C ASP A 20 24.45 -9.32 -18.84
N LYS A 21 24.97 -10.30 -19.57
CA LYS A 21 24.15 -11.34 -20.24
C LYS A 21 23.39 -12.23 -19.25
N VAL A 22 24.00 -12.55 -18.10
CA VAL A 22 23.34 -13.35 -17.05
C VAL A 22 22.25 -12.52 -16.37
N ILE A 23 22.53 -11.24 -16.08
CA ILE A 23 21.56 -10.31 -15.52
C ILE A 23 20.38 -10.15 -16.48
N ASP A 24 20.62 -9.83 -17.75
CA ASP A 24 19.58 -9.66 -18.78
C ASP A 24 18.74 -10.92 -18.96
N LYS A 25 19.35 -12.11 -18.97
CA LYS A 25 18.62 -13.37 -19.04
C LYS A 25 17.73 -13.58 -17.82
N SER A 26 18.22 -13.26 -16.62
CA SER A 26 17.45 -13.39 -15.38
C SER A 26 16.26 -12.42 -15.32
N VAL A 27 16.48 -11.18 -15.79
CA VAL A 27 15.43 -10.17 -15.94
C VAL A 27 14.38 -10.65 -16.94
N GLY A 28 14.82 -11.17 -18.10
CA GLY A 28 13.91 -11.70 -19.12
C GLY A 28 13.04 -12.85 -18.61
N VAL A 29 13.58 -13.75 -17.78
CA VAL A 29 12.78 -14.81 -17.14
C VAL A 29 11.74 -14.23 -16.18
N ALA A 30 12.13 -13.25 -15.36
CA ALA A 30 11.23 -12.59 -14.42
C ALA A 30 10.09 -11.84 -15.14
N VAL A 31 10.43 -11.05 -16.16
CA VAL A 31 9.46 -10.31 -17.00
C VAL A 31 8.49 -11.27 -17.69
N ASN A 32 8.97 -12.39 -18.22
CA ASN A 32 8.09 -13.42 -18.79
C ASN A 32 7.17 -14.07 -17.74
N GLY A 33 7.66 -14.26 -16.51
CA GLY A 33 6.85 -14.73 -15.39
C GLY A 33 5.72 -13.76 -15.04
N LEU A 34 6.05 -12.47 -14.94
CA LEU A 34 5.08 -11.39 -14.70
C LEU A 34 4.04 -11.30 -15.81
N ALA A 35 4.47 -11.32 -17.09
CA ALA A 35 3.56 -11.28 -18.24
C ALA A 35 2.56 -12.46 -18.22
N LYS A 36 3.04 -13.67 -17.92
CA LYS A 36 2.17 -14.86 -17.77
C LYS A 36 1.18 -14.70 -16.62
N PHE A 37 1.65 -14.22 -15.47
CA PHE A 37 0.79 -14.04 -14.29
C PHE A 37 -0.30 -13.01 -14.56
N PHE A 38 0.06 -11.81 -15.01
CA PHE A 38 -0.91 -10.73 -15.26
C PHE A 38 -1.84 -11.06 -16.44
N GLY A 39 -1.35 -11.75 -17.46
CA GLY A 39 -2.19 -12.27 -18.54
C GLY A 39 -3.21 -13.31 -18.04
N ALA A 40 -2.81 -14.21 -17.13
CA ALA A 40 -3.71 -15.21 -16.57
C ALA A 40 -4.86 -14.62 -15.75
N ILE A 41 -4.63 -13.48 -15.07
CA ILE A 41 -5.68 -12.79 -14.30
C ILE A 41 -6.49 -11.77 -15.13
N CYS A 42 -6.18 -11.62 -16.43
CA CYS A 42 -6.89 -10.70 -17.33
C CYS A 42 -6.97 -11.25 -18.75
N MET A 43 -7.88 -12.20 -18.94
CA MET A 43 -8.08 -12.88 -20.23
C MET A 43 -8.51 -11.96 -21.38
N PRO A 44 -9.38 -10.94 -21.19
CA PRO A 44 -9.82 -10.09 -22.29
C PRO A 44 -8.70 -9.29 -22.97
N ALA A 45 -7.57 -9.07 -22.27
CA ALA A 45 -6.44 -8.27 -22.76
C ALA A 45 -5.09 -8.94 -22.45
N ALA A 46 -5.05 -10.27 -22.35
CA ALA A 46 -3.88 -11.00 -21.86
C ALA A 46 -2.64 -10.78 -22.74
N GLU A 47 -2.82 -10.78 -24.07
CA GLU A 47 -1.73 -10.54 -25.02
C GLU A 47 -1.20 -9.11 -24.91
N GLU A 48 -2.09 -8.12 -24.93
CA GLU A 48 -1.73 -6.69 -24.82
C GLU A 48 -1.03 -6.38 -23.49
N LEU A 49 -1.54 -6.91 -22.37
CA LEU A 49 -0.90 -6.73 -21.06
C LEU A 49 0.43 -7.47 -20.96
N GLY A 50 0.55 -8.64 -21.59
CA GLY A 50 1.81 -9.38 -21.65
C GLY A 50 2.88 -8.58 -22.40
N GLU A 51 2.54 -7.97 -23.54
CA GLU A 51 3.45 -7.10 -24.28
C GLU A 51 3.74 -5.80 -23.50
N LEU A 52 2.75 -5.20 -22.84
CA LEU A 52 2.97 -4.02 -21.98
C LEU A 52 4.03 -4.28 -20.90
N VAL A 53 3.96 -5.44 -20.25
CA VAL A 53 4.95 -5.85 -19.23
C VAL A 53 6.34 -6.01 -19.87
N LYS A 54 6.43 -6.67 -21.02
CA LYS A 54 7.72 -6.87 -21.71
C LYS A 54 8.36 -5.56 -22.17
N ASP A 55 7.55 -4.65 -22.69
CA ASP A 55 8.02 -3.40 -23.28
C ASP A 55 8.41 -2.36 -22.22
N GLN A 56 7.66 -2.31 -21.11
CA GLN A 56 7.81 -1.22 -20.14
C GLN A 56 8.62 -1.59 -18.89
N VAL A 57 8.72 -2.87 -18.54
CA VAL A 57 9.27 -3.29 -17.24
C VAL A 57 10.76 -3.58 -17.36
N LYS A 58 11.57 -2.65 -16.84
CA LYS A 58 13.00 -2.85 -16.61
C LYS A 58 13.25 -3.58 -15.28
N TYR A 59 14.51 -3.96 -15.03
CA TYR A 59 14.94 -4.68 -13.82
C TYR A 59 14.34 -4.15 -12.52
N TYR A 60 14.42 -2.84 -12.29
CA TYR A 60 13.95 -2.19 -11.08
C TYR A 60 12.43 -2.38 -10.86
N ARG A 61 11.62 -2.07 -11.87
CA ARG A 61 10.16 -2.25 -11.85
C ARG A 61 9.78 -3.74 -11.76
N ALA A 62 10.54 -4.62 -12.39
CA ALA A 62 10.32 -6.07 -12.35
C ALA A 62 10.41 -6.58 -10.90
N LYS A 63 11.43 -6.15 -10.15
CA LYS A 63 11.59 -6.52 -8.73
C LYS A 63 10.36 -6.15 -7.91
N ASN A 64 9.85 -4.93 -8.07
CA ASN A 64 8.68 -4.46 -7.32
C ASN A 64 7.40 -5.21 -7.73
N LEU A 65 7.19 -5.43 -9.03
CA LEU A 65 6.05 -6.21 -9.52
C LEU A 65 6.09 -7.68 -9.07
N ILE A 66 7.28 -8.29 -8.96
CA ILE A 66 7.43 -9.64 -8.39
C ILE A 66 7.00 -9.65 -6.92
N SER A 67 7.44 -8.66 -6.15
CA SER A 67 7.04 -8.50 -4.75
C SER A 67 5.52 -8.35 -4.60
N ILE A 68 4.90 -7.52 -5.43
CA ILE A 68 3.44 -7.35 -5.47
C ILE A 68 2.74 -8.64 -5.89
N GLN A 69 3.22 -9.33 -6.93
CA GLN A 69 2.70 -10.62 -7.37
C GLN A 69 2.69 -11.64 -6.21
N GLN A 70 3.80 -11.76 -5.49
CA GLN A 70 3.91 -12.70 -4.36
C GLN A 70 2.89 -12.36 -3.26
N LYS A 71 2.67 -11.07 -2.99
CA LYS A 71 1.65 -10.62 -2.04
C LYS A 71 0.23 -10.96 -2.53
N ILE A 72 -0.08 -10.73 -3.82
CA ILE A 72 -1.37 -11.13 -4.41
C ILE A 72 -1.60 -12.63 -4.24
N GLN A 73 -0.60 -13.45 -4.60
CA GLN A 73 -0.65 -14.91 -4.47
C GLN A 73 -0.86 -15.35 -3.02
N LYS A 74 -0.25 -14.66 -2.04
CA LYS A 74 -0.49 -14.94 -0.62
C LYS A 74 -1.94 -14.69 -0.19
N HIS A 75 -2.63 -13.72 -0.80
CA HIS A 75 -4.04 -13.44 -0.52
C HIS A 75 -4.99 -14.45 -1.18
N VAL A 76 -4.74 -14.83 -2.44
CA VAL A 76 -5.68 -15.67 -3.21
C VAL A 76 -5.35 -17.17 -3.18
N GLY A 77 -4.14 -17.55 -2.79
CA GLY A 77 -3.66 -18.93 -2.89
C GLY A 77 -3.44 -19.34 -4.34
N GLU A 78 -4.04 -20.47 -4.74
CA GLU A 78 -4.08 -20.86 -6.15
C GLU A 78 -5.05 -19.95 -6.91
N LEU A 79 -4.70 -19.59 -8.16
CA LEU A 79 -5.56 -18.75 -8.97
C LEU A 79 -6.93 -19.43 -9.14
N PRO A 80 -8.03 -18.78 -8.73
CA PRO A 80 -9.36 -19.37 -8.89
C PRO A 80 -9.66 -19.55 -10.38
N SER A 81 -10.55 -20.49 -10.72
CA SER A 81 -10.96 -20.70 -12.12
C SER A 81 -11.56 -19.45 -12.77
N SER A 82 -11.98 -18.47 -11.96
CA SER A 82 -12.51 -17.17 -12.36
C SER A 82 -11.47 -16.05 -12.50
N ALA A 83 -10.19 -16.31 -12.21
CA ALA A 83 -9.14 -15.29 -12.09
C ALA A 83 -8.98 -14.40 -13.34
N GLY A 84 -9.35 -14.89 -14.52
CA GLY A 84 -9.19 -14.21 -15.81
C GLY A 84 -10.09 -13.00 -16.06
N LYS A 85 -10.79 -12.46 -15.06
CA LYS A 85 -11.80 -11.42 -15.24
C LYS A 85 -11.39 -10.04 -14.71
N THR A 86 -10.19 -9.89 -14.15
CA THR A 86 -9.74 -8.60 -13.63
C THR A 86 -9.74 -7.53 -14.71
N SER A 87 -10.17 -6.31 -14.38
CA SER A 87 -10.23 -5.19 -15.31
C SER A 87 -8.85 -4.87 -15.93
N PRO A 88 -8.72 -4.83 -17.27
CA PRO A 88 -7.48 -4.42 -17.93
C PRO A 88 -7.00 -3.03 -17.51
N LYS A 89 -7.94 -2.09 -17.26
CA LYS A 89 -7.63 -0.73 -16.80
C LYS A 89 -6.90 -0.74 -15.45
N LEU A 90 -7.36 -1.60 -14.54
CA LEU A 90 -6.77 -1.74 -13.22
C LEU A 90 -5.34 -2.31 -13.29
N LEU A 91 -5.14 -3.37 -14.09
CA LEU A 91 -3.82 -3.97 -14.24
C LEU A 91 -2.84 -3.08 -14.99
N LYS A 92 -3.32 -2.31 -15.97
CA LYS A 92 -2.49 -1.28 -16.60
C LYS A 92 -1.93 -0.31 -15.56
N VAL A 93 -2.80 0.22 -14.70
CA VAL A 93 -2.41 1.14 -13.63
C VAL A 93 -1.45 0.47 -12.63
N LEU A 94 -1.67 -0.79 -12.28
CA LEU A 94 -0.74 -1.55 -11.45
C LEU A 94 0.66 -1.66 -12.08
N ILE A 95 0.71 -2.03 -13.36
CA ILE A 95 1.96 -2.20 -14.09
C ILE A 95 2.67 -0.85 -14.23
N GLU A 96 1.94 0.22 -14.56
CA GLU A 96 2.50 1.55 -14.80
C GLU A 96 2.95 2.24 -13.50
N ASP A 97 2.06 2.32 -12.51
CA ASP A 97 2.27 3.13 -11.31
C ASP A 97 2.81 2.29 -10.14
N ALA A 98 2.14 1.22 -9.75
CA ALA A 98 2.53 0.42 -8.57
C ALA A 98 3.93 -0.22 -8.70
N SER A 99 4.39 -0.43 -9.93
CA SER A 99 5.74 -0.93 -10.20
C SER A 99 6.87 0.00 -9.73
N TRP A 100 6.59 1.27 -9.45
CA TRP A 100 7.54 2.23 -8.89
C TRP A 100 7.57 2.24 -7.36
N GLU A 101 6.62 1.57 -6.72
CA GLU A 101 6.51 1.56 -5.26
C GLU A 101 7.58 0.66 -4.65
N GLU A 102 8.39 1.22 -3.74
CA GLU A 102 9.41 0.49 -2.98
C GLU A 102 8.94 0.10 -1.59
N ASP A 103 8.03 0.88 -1.01
CA ASP A 103 7.57 0.65 0.36
C ASP A 103 6.67 -0.59 0.41
N ASP A 104 7.01 -1.52 1.29
CA ASP A 104 6.33 -2.81 1.42
C ASP A 104 4.84 -2.66 1.77
N VAL A 105 4.48 -1.63 2.54
CA VAL A 105 3.09 -1.37 2.93
C VAL A 105 2.30 -0.84 1.73
N VAL A 106 2.85 0.07 0.95
CA VAL A 106 2.19 0.56 -0.29
C VAL A 106 2.01 -0.59 -1.29
N GLN A 107 3.04 -1.40 -1.51
CA GLN A 107 2.95 -2.60 -2.34
C GLN A 107 1.87 -3.58 -1.84
N ALA A 108 1.72 -3.72 -0.52
CA ALA A 108 0.69 -4.58 0.07
C ALA A 108 -0.73 -4.03 -0.15
N LEU A 109 -0.93 -2.71 -0.08
CA LEU A 109 -2.23 -2.11 -0.38
C LEU A 109 -2.64 -2.35 -1.83
N TRP A 110 -1.71 -2.15 -2.78
CA TRP A 110 -1.92 -2.52 -4.19
C TRP A 110 -2.24 -4.00 -4.35
N ALA A 111 -1.46 -4.88 -3.72
CA ALA A 111 -1.65 -6.32 -3.82
C ALA A 111 -3.02 -6.76 -3.31
N GLY A 112 -3.48 -6.25 -2.16
CA GLY A 112 -4.79 -6.60 -1.62
C GLY A 112 -5.93 -6.08 -2.49
N LEU A 113 -5.82 -4.87 -3.05
CA LEU A 113 -6.81 -4.32 -3.98
C LEU A 113 -6.99 -5.25 -5.20
N ILE A 114 -5.88 -5.70 -5.81
CA ILE A 114 -5.93 -6.64 -6.92
C ILE A 114 -6.45 -8.02 -6.49
N ALA A 115 -6.00 -8.52 -5.34
CA ALA A 115 -6.40 -9.82 -4.83
C ALA A 115 -7.91 -9.93 -4.62
N GLY A 116 -8.55 -8.86 -4.13
CA GLY A 116 -10.01 -8.79 -3.98
C GLY A 116 -10.73 -8.98 -5.32
N GLU A 117 -10.24 -8.35 -6.39
CA GLU A 117 -10.82 -8.50 -7.74
C GLU A 117 -10.59 -9.89 -8.33
N VAL A 118 -9.40 -10.45 -8.15
CA VAL A 118 -9.08 -11.81 -8.60
C VAL A 118 -9.96 -12.83 -7.88
N ALA A 119 -10.12 -12.68 -6.56
CA ALA A 119 -10.91 -13.59 -5.73
C ALA A 119 -12.41 -13.52 -6.05
N SER A 120 -12.96 -12.32 -6.30
CA SER A 120 -14.37 -12.19 -6.65
C SER A 120 -14.70 -12.67 -8.07
N GLY A 121 -13.69 -12.78 -8.95
CA GLY A 121 -13.91 -13.20 -10.33
C GLY A 121 -14.86 -12.28 -11.10
N SER A 122 -14.91 -11.00 -10.72
CA SER A 122 -15.77 -9.99 -11.34
C SER A 122 -14.97 -9.15 -12.32
N SER A 123 -15.58 -8.77 -13.43
CA SER A 123 -15.02 -7.78 -14.36
C SER A 123 -15.44 -6.34 -14.04
N SER A 124 -15.80 -6.07 -12.78
CA SER A 124 -16.16 -4.71 -12.38
C SER A 124 -14.91 -3.82 -12.35
N ASP A 125 -15.12 -2.54 -12.58
CA ASP A 125 -14.10 -1.50 -12.48
C ASP A 125 -14.15 -0.77 -11.13
N ASP A 126 -14.86 -1.33 -10.13
CA ASP A 126 -15.00 -0.75 -8.80
C ASP A 126 -13.64 -0.56 -8.11
N ALA A 127 -12.65 -1.39 -8.38
CA ALA A 127 -11.32 -1.21 -7.81
C ALA A 127 -10.56 -0.01 -8.43
N VAL A 128 -10.94 0.42 -9.64
CA VAL A 128 -10.25 1.51 -10.37
C VAL A 128 -10.38 2.83 -9.64
N ILE A 129 -11.51 3.11 -8.98
CA ILE A 129 -11.73 4.39 -8.28
C ILE A 129 -10.76 4.60 -7.12
N TYR A 130 -10.20 3.54 -6.53
CA TYR A 130 -9.24 3.63 -5.44
C TYR A 130 -7.80 3.86 -5.91
N THR A 131 -7.53 3.65 -7.21
CA THR A 131 -6.16 3.71 -7.73
C THR A 131 -5.57 5.11 -7.63
N GLU A 132 -6.36 6.17 -7.80
CA GLU A 132 -5.89 7.55 -7.66
C GLU A 132 -5.40 7.84 -6.24
N HIS A 133 -6.06 7.25 -5.23
CA HIS A 133 -5.59 7.33 -3.85
C HIS A 133 -4.27 6.59 -3.69
N LEU A 134 -4.10 5.40 -4.25
CA LEU A 134 -2.84 4.66 -4.09
C LEU A 134 -1.68 5.33 -4.83
N LYS A 135 -1.88 5.85 -6.05
CA LYS A 135 -0.83 6.56 -6.84
C LYS A 135 -0.26 7.77 -6.13
N SER A 136 -1.10 8.50 -5.41
CA SER A 136 -0.73 9.76 -4.76
C SER A 136 -0.36 9.58 -3.28
N MET A 137 -0.35 8.35 -2.77
CA MET A 137 -0.11 8.06 -1.36
C MET A 137 1.39 8.01 -1.04
N SER A 138 1.82 8.75 -0.03
CA SER A 138 3.18 8.59 0.50
C SER A 138 3.30 7.27 1.30
N SER A 139 4.53 6.74 1.41
CA SER A 139 4.80 5.58 2.27
C SER A 139 4.34 5.80 3.71
N TYR A 140 4.44 7.04 4.21
CA TYR A 140 4.01 7.36 5.57
C TYR A 140 2.48 7.36 5.67
N GLU A 141 1.77 7.97 4.71
CA GLU A 141 0.31 7.93 4.67
C GLU A 141 -0.21 6.49 4.61
N ALA A 142 0.40 5.60 3.82
CA ALA A 142 0.01 4.19 3.76
C ALA A 142 0.17 3.48 5.11
N ARG A 143 1.28 3.74 5.82
CA ARG A 143 1.54 3.21 7.16
C ARG A 143 0.57 3.76 8.19
N LEU A 144 0.19 5.03 8.10
CA LEU A 144 -0.82 5.66 8.96
C LEU A 144 -2.22 5.12 8.69
N ILE A 145 -2.62 4.95 7.43
CA ILE A 145 -3.88 4.30 7.07
C ILE A 145 -3.95 2.89 7.64
N LYS A 146 -2.86 2.11 7.50
CA LYS A 146 -2.78 0.79 8.12
C LYS A 146 -2.91 0.88 9.64
N LEU A 147 -2.19 1.81 10.29
CA LEU A 147 -2.25 2.01 11.74
C LEU A 147 -3.68 2.32 12.21
N PHE A 148 -4.38 3.24 11.55
CA PHE A 148 -5.70 3.69 11.97
C PHE A 148 -6.79 2.67 11.67
N TYR A 149 -6.76 2.08 10.48
CA TYR A 149 -7.84 1.21 10.02
C TYR A 149 -7.64 -0.26 10.35
N SER A 150 -6.44 -0.69 10.75
CA SER A 150 -6.25 -2.00 11.37
C SER A 150 -6.65 -2.04 12.84
N ASP A 151 -6.82 -0.90 13.50
CA ASP A 151 -7.24 -0.83 14.91
C ASP A 151 -8.62 -1.49 15.11
N ASP A 152 -8.75 -2.34 16.12
CA ASP A 152 -9.98 -3.08 16.39
C ASP A 152 -11.13 -2.21 16.92
N ARG A 153 -10.83 -0.97 17.36
CA ARG A 153 -11.84 0.03 17.72
C ARG A 153 -12.60 0.55 16.50
N ILE A 154 -12.10 0.33 15.28
CA ILE A 154 -12.86 0.56 14.04
C ILE A 154 -14.17 -0.25 14.03
N ALA A 155 -14.22 -1.39 14.71
CA ALA A 155 -15.42 -2.20 14.83
C ALA A 155 -16.54 -1.52 15.66
N ASP A 156 -16.24 -0.42 16.36
CA ASP A 156 -17.20 0.36 17.15
C ASP A 156 -17.75 1.59 16.42
N LEU A 157 -17.43 1.78 15.13
CA LEU A 157 -18.04 2.82 14.30
C LEU A 157 -19.57 2.64 14.25
N ALA A 158 -20.31 3.73 14.42
CA ALA A 158 -21.77 3.68 14.34
C ALA A 158 -22.25 4.00 12.93
N TYR A 159 -23.21 3.21 12.47
CA TYR A 159 -23.85 3.40 11.19
C TYR A 159 -24.92 4.49 11.26
N ILE A 160 -24.98 5.34 10.24
CA ILE A 160 -26.08 6.30 10.07
C ILE A 160 -26.98 5.85 8.93
N TYR A 161 -28.24 5.54 9.25
CA TYR A 161 -29.30 5.40 8.25
C TYR A 161 -29.75 6.79 7.76
N SER A 162 -28.93 7.50 6.98
CA SER A 162 -29.35 8.76 6.36
C SER A 162 -28.59 9.03 5.06
N ASN A 163 -29.20 9.79 4.14
CA ASN A 163 -28.61 10.21 2.85
C ASN A 163 -27.43 11.20 3.01
N SER A 164 -26.65 11.10 4.10
CA SER A 164 -25.44 11.90 4.32
C SER A 164 -24.32 11.44 3.39
N ILE A 165 -23.40 12.35 3.08
CA ILE A 165 -22.16 12.06 2.34
C ILE A 165 -21.33 10.99 3.07
N ASP A 166 -21.48 10.89 4.39
CA ASP A 166 -20.87 9.87 5.21
C ASP A 166 -21.84 8.72 5.51
N GLU A 167 -21.47 7.50 5.14
CA GLU A 167 -22.19 6.27 5.53
C GLU A 167 -22.02 5.98 7.04
N TYR A 168 -20.96 6.49 7.66
CA TYR A 168 -20.63 6.32 9.08
C TYR A 168 -20.37 7.64 9.76
N VAL A 169 -20.77 7.70 11.02
CA VAL A 169 -20.17 8.68 11.94
C VAL A 169 -19.42 7.95 13.01
N THR A 170 -18.19 8.40 13.20
CA THR A 170 -17.34 7.99 14.30
C THR A 170 -17.97 8.47 15.61
N THR A 171 -18.70 7.59 16.29
CA THR A 171 -19.23 7.85 17.64
C THR A 171 -18.15 7.75 18.71
N LYS A 172 -17.05 7.07 18.40
CA LYS A 172 -15.86 6.94 19.24
C LYS A 172 -14.61 7.18 18.40
N PRO A 173 -14.04 8.39 18.42
CA PRO A 173 -12.74 8.65 17.82
C PRO A 173 -11.68 7.70 18.38
N ILE A 174 -10.69 7.40 17.55
CA ILE A 174 -9.61 6.47 17.89
C ILE A 174 -8.44 7.29 18.43
N ASP A 175 -8.12 7.11 19.71
CA ASP A 175 -6.96 7.73 20.33
C ASP A 175 -5.73 6.85 20.07
N ILE A 176 -4.77 7.37 19.30
CA ILE A 176 -3.52 6.70 18.92
C ILE A 176 -2.35 7.39 19.64
N PRO A 177 -1.49 6.65 20.36
CA PRO A 177 -0.29 7.24 20.96
C PRO A 177 0.60 7.92 19.93
N ILE A 178 1.12 9.11 20.23
CA ILE A 178 2.04 9.81 19.32
C ILE A 178 3.22 8.91 18.95
N VAL A 179 3.77 8.18 19.92
CA VAL A 179 4.90 7.27 19.68
C VAL A 179 4.62 6.23 18.59
N ASP A 180 3.38 5.73 18.47
CA ASP A 180 3.02 4.75 17.44
C ASP A 180 2.90 5.40 16.07
N ILE A 181 2.44 6.65 16.02
CA ILE A 181 2.48 7.46 14.80
C ILE A 181 3.93 7.72 14.36
N LEU A 182 4.83 8.01 15.30
CA LEU A 182 6.26 8.22 14.99
C LEU A 182 6.93 6.94 14.51
N ARG A 183 6.63 5.79 15.14
CA ARG A 183 7.10 4.46 14.70
C ARG A 183 6.61 4.07 13.31
N ALA A 184 5.48 4.61 12.88
CA ALA A 184 4.98 4.41 11.52
C ALA A 184 5.77 5.19 10.45
N SER A 185 6.76 6.00 10.82
CA SER A 185 7.62 6.69 9.85
C SER A 185 8.35 5.69 8.95
N PRO A 186 8.36 5.88 7.61
CA PRO A 186 9.11 5.02 6.70
C PRO A 186 10.63 5.26 6.75
N GLN A 187 11.07 6.35 7.39
CA GLN A 187 12.46 6.76 7.47
C GLN A 187 12.82 7.12 8.93
N PRO A 188 14.11 7.03 9.31
CA PRO A 188 14.61 7.53 10.59
C PRO A 188 14.21 9.00 10.82
N LEU A 189 14.00 9.37 12.09
CA LEU A 189 13.58 10.72 12.50
C LEU A 189 14.74 11.56 13.05
N ASP A 190 15.97 11.11 12.84
CA ASP A 190 17.21 11.74 13.32
C ASP A 190 17.47 13.15 12.78
N TYR A 191 16.75 13.56 11.72
CA TYR A 191 16.75 14.93 11.21
C TYR A 191 15.89 15.91 12.02
N VAL A 192 15.01 15.40 12.91
CA VAL A 192 14.05 16.21 13.68
C VAL A 192 14.74 16.85 14.89
N VAL A 193 15.46 16.04 15.66
CA VAL A 193 16.12 16.47 16.89
C VAL A 193 17.62 16.28 16.72
N GLN A 194 18.35 17.39 16.69
CA GLN A 194 19.78 17.36 16.43
C GLN A 194 20.52 16.47 17.45
N ASN A 195 21.40 15.62 16.94
CA ASN A 195 22.22 14.68 17.73
C ASN A 195 21.43 13.61 18.48
N GLN A 196 20.18 13.33 18.08
CA GLN A 196 19.44 12.18 18.56
C GLN A 196 19.15 11.23 17.40
N SER A 197 19.38 9.94 17.65
CA SER A 197 18.97 8.86 16.77
C SER A 197 17.45 8.66 16.81
N HIS A 198 16.91 7.95 15.81
CA HIS A 198 15.50 7.58 15.79
C HIS A 198 15.07 6.86 17.09
N ASP A 199 15.85 5.90 17.57
CA ASP A 199 15.49 5.12 18.76
C ASP A 199 15.47 5.97 20.03
N GLU A 200 16.38 6.94 20.15
CA GLU A 200 16.40 7.92 21.25
C GLU A 200 15.15 8.81 21.21
N ILE A 201 14.76 9.31 20.02
CA ILE A 201 13.54 10.11 19.84
C ILE A 201 12.29 9.29 20.21
N ILE A 202 12.21 8.03 19.79
CA ILE A 202 11.06 7.15 20.08
C ILE A 202 10.98 6.80 21.57
N SER A 203 12.12 6.67 22.25
CA SER A 203 12.17 6.23 23.65
C SER A 203 11.92 7.35 24.66
N ASP A 204 12.11 8.61 24.25
CA ASP A 204 12.00 9.78 25.12
C ASP A 204 10.73 10.61 24.80
N PRO A 205 9.71 10.59 25.68
CA PRO A 205 8.47 11.35 25.51
C PRO A 205 8.66 12.85 25.32
N GLU A 206 9.75 13.44 25.83
CA GLU A 206 10.02 14.87 25.65
C GLU A 206 10.23 15.24 24.17
N ASN A 207 10.72 14.30 23.36
CA ASN A 207 10.95 14.51 21.93
C ASN A 207 9.72 14.23 21.07
N HIS A 208 8.70 13.56 21.61
CA HIS A 208 7.55 13.08 20.84
C HIS A 208 6.77 14.23 20.21
N MET A 209 6.48 15.28 20.97
CA MET A 209 5.71 16.42 20.47
C MET A 209 6.46 17.23 19.40
N LEU A 210 7.78 17.36 19.55
CA LEU A 210 8.64 17.99 18.55
C LEU A 210 8.68 17.17 17.26
N ALA A 211 8.91 15.86 17.37
CA ALA A 211 8.89 14.93 16.25
C ALA A 211 7.52 14.86 15.56
N PHE A 212 6.45 14.88 16.34
CA PHE A 212 5.09 14.85 15.83
C PHE A 212 4.77 16.06 14.94
N GLY A 213 5.40 17.21 15.20
CA GLY A 213 5.31 18.40 14.35
C GLY A 213 5.60 18.12 12.87
N PHE A 214 6.50 17.19 12.57
CA PHE A 214 6.89 16.80 11.21
C PHE A 214 5.92 15.80 10.55
N VAL A 215 5.08 15.15 11.34
CA VAL A 215 4.07 14.21 10.85
C VAL A 215 2.78 14.92 10.45
N LYS A 216 2.49 16.09 11.04
CA LYS A 216 1.26 16.87 10.79
C LYS A 216 0.94 17.08 9.31
N PRO A 217 1.90 17.38 8.40
CA PRO A 217 1.61 17.51 6.97
C PRO A 217 0.99 16.24 6.36
N GLN A 218 1.40 15.05 6.80
CA GLN A 218 0.83 13.78 6.36
C GLN A 218 -0.62 13.63 6.86
N LEU A 219 -0.88 13.94 8.13
CA LEU A 219 -2.25 13.92 8.68
C LEU A 219 -3.18 14.94 7.99
N HIS A 220 -2.68 16.16 7.71
CA HIS A 220 -3.42 17.14 6.93
C HIS A 220 -3.68 16.69 5.49
N SER A 221 -2.75 15.96 4.88
CA SER A 221 -2.96 15.36 3.57
C SER A 221 -4.07 14.31 3.60
N LEU A 222 -4.06 13.40 4.58
CA LEU A 222 -5.12 12.40 4.76
C LEU A 222 -6.50 13.03 4.93
N VAL A 223 -6.61 14.11 5.73
CA VAL A 223 -7.87 14.88 5.86
C VAL A 223 -8.31 15.48 4.53
N ARG A 224 -7.41 16.17 3.81
CA ARG A 224 -7.74 16.81 2.53
C ARG A 224 -8.18 15.81 1.45
N ARG A 225 -7.70 14.57 1.55
CA ARG A 225 -8.04 13.47 0.64
C ARG A 225 -9.28 12.70 1.07
N GLY A 226 -9.92 13.10 2.18
CA GLY A 226 -11.09 12.44 2.74
C GLY A 226 -10.80 11.05 3.30
N LEU A 227 -9.53 10.68 3.52
CA LEU A 227 -9.14 9.37 4.05
C LEU A 227 -9.22 9.29 5.57
N ILE A 228 -9.36 10.44 6.25
CA ILE A 228 -9.82 10.58 7.63
C ILE A 228 -10.66 11.87 7.69
N ASN A 229 -11.61 11.97 8.61
CA ASN A 229 -12.46 13.15 8.75
C ASN A 229 -11.74 14.29 9.47
N ARG A 230 -11.01 13.96 10.54
CA ARG A 230 -10.31 14.92 11.40
C ARG A 230 -9.24 14.23 12.22
N TRP A 231 -8.28 15.02 12.70
CA TRP A 231 -7.44 14.64 13.82
C TRP A 231 -7.30 15.80 14.83
N SER A 232 -7.00 15.47 16.08
CA SER A 232 -6.69 16.46 17.13
C SER A 232 -5.75 15.87 18.18
N ILE A 233 -5.02 16.70 18.90
CA ILE A 233 -4.22 16.27 20.06
C ILE A 233 -5.10 16.44 21.29
N THR A 234 -5.18 15.43 22.14
CA THR A 234 -5.91 15.54 23.41
C THR A 234 -5.19 16.57 24.29
N PRO A 235 -5.85 17.62 24.80
CA PRO A 235 -5.20 18.76 25.48
C PRO A 235 -4.62 18.44 26.87
N GLU A 236 -4.64 17.19 27.31
CA GLU A 236 -4.06 16.78 28.58
C GLU A 236 -2.55 16.67 28.41
N LEU A 237 -1.80 17.64 28.96
CA LEU A 237 -0.34 17.72 29.03
C LEU A 237 0.25 16.49 29.76
N SER A 238 0.25 15.34 29.10
CA SER A 238 0.72 14.08 29.65
C SER A 238 1.80 13.50 28.74
N PRO A 239 2.84 12.85 29.29
CA PRO A 239 3.83 12.12 28.48
C PRO A 239 3.24 10.98 27.63
N ASN A 240 1.93 10.70 27.75
CA ASN A 240 1.16 9.78 26.91
C ASN A 240 0.20 10.55 25.97
N ASP A 241 0.68 11.63 25.34
CA ASP A 241 -0.11 12.40 24.40
C ASP A 241 -0.65 11.49 23.28
N ASN A 242 -1.98 11.48 23.15
CA ASN A 242 -2.68 10.74 22.13
C ASN A 242 -3.16 11.70 21.03
N VAL A 243 -3.02 11.25 19.79
CA VAL A 243 -3.67 11.84 18.64
C VAL A 243 -5.01 11.16 18.44
N ARG A 244 -6.07 11.94 18.63
CA ARG A 244 -7.43 11.53 18.33
C ARG A 244 -7.66 11.58 16.83
N ILE A 245 -7.98 10.45 16.23
CA ILE A 245 -8.32 10.28 14.82
C ILE A 245 -9.82 10.04 14.68
N GLU A 246 -10.47 10.75 13.77
CA GLU A 246 -11.83 10.47 13.32
C GLU A 246 -11.76 9.79 11.95
N PRO A 247 -11.94 8.45 11.88
CA PRO A 247 -11.98 7.74 10.60
C PRO A 247 -13.09 8.24 9.68
N SER A 248 -12.84 8.20 8.38
CA SER A 248 -13.85 8.40 7.33
C SER A 248 -14.31 7.08 6.73
N SER A 249 -15.50 7.11 6.10
CA SER A 249 -16.05 5.98 5.34
C SER A 249 -15.14 5.62 4.15
N LEU A 250 -14.64 6.62 3.41
CA LEU A 250 -13.75 6.41 2.27
C LEU A 250 -12.43 5.75 2.67
N GLY A 251 -11.82 6.18 3.78
CA GLY A 251 -10.58 5.55 4.27
C GLY A 251 -10.80 4.11 4.73
N LEU A 252 -11.95 3.83 5.37
CA LEU A 252 -12.31 2.48 5.79
C LEU A 252 -12.52 1.56 4.57
N ASP A 253 -13.27 2.07 3.60
CA ASP A 253 -13.58 1.38 2.37
C ASP A 253 -12.32 1.08 1.55
N LEU A 254 -11.46 2.09 1.35
CA LEU A 254 -10.15 1.93 0.73
C LEU A 254 -9.33 0.85 1.45
N TYR A 255 -9.25 0.89 2.78
CA TYR A 255 -8.47 -0.08 3.55
C TYR A 255 -9.05 -1.49 3.47
N MET A 256 -10.37 -1.66 3.54
CA MET A 256 -11.06 -2.93 3.35
C MET A 256 -10.72 -3.52 1.97
N ARG A 257 -10.84 -2.72 0.91
CA ARG A 257 -10.51 -3.15 -0.46
C ARG A 257 -9.04 -3.54 -0.58
N CYS A 258 -8.14 -2.74 -0.02
CA CYS A 258 -6.70 -2.98 -0.02
C CYS A 258 -6.25 -4.14 0.88
N THR A 259 -7.16 -4.77 1.63
CA THR A 259 -6.90 -6.01 2.38
C THR A 259 -7.49 -7.24 1.69
N GLY A 260 -8.09 -7.07 0.50
CA GLY A 260 -8.67 -8.14 -0.32
C GLY A 260 -10.14 -8.41 -0.06
N TYR A 261 -10.79 -7.64 0.81
CA TYR A 261 -12.23 -7.79 1.08
C TYR A 261 -13.07 -6.98 0.08
N LYS A 262 -14.19 -7.56 -0.33
CA LYS A 262 -15.23 -6.91 -1.16
C LYS A 262 -16.61 -7.09 -0.51
N ILE A 263 -16.72 -6.69 0.76
CA ILE A 263 -17.93 -6.89 1.56
C ILE A 263 -18.74 -5.59 1.51
N TYR A 264 -19.93 -5.66 0.94
CA TYR A 264 -20.89 -4.56 0.97
C TYR A 264 -22.27 -5.01 1.46
N PRO A 265 -23.01 -4.10 2.10
CA PRO A 265 -22.62 -2.72 2.43
C PRO A 265 -21.53 -2.70 3.53
N LEU A 266 -20.80 -1.59 3.69
CA LEU A 266 -19.58 -1.54 4.51
C LEU A 266 -19.84 -1.97 5.98
N GLU A 267 -21.11 -2.01 6.40
CA GLU A 267 -21.52 -2.31 7.78
C GLU A 267 -21.28 -3.80 8.03
N ALA A 268 -21.45 -4.62 7.00
CA ALA A 268 -21.15 -6.03 7.07
C ALA A 268 -19.66 -6.26 7.35
N TYR A 269 -18.76 -5.41 6.84
CA TYR A 269 -17.33 -5.48 7.18
C TYR A 269 -17.08 -5.10 8.64
N VAL A 270 -17.66 -3.98 9.12
CA VAL A 270 -17.55 -3.53 10.52
C VAL A 270 -18.11 -4.58 11.49
N LEU A 271 -19.28 -5.15 11.19
CA LEU A 271 -19.91 -6.19 11.99
C LEU A 271 -19.10 -7.49 12.01
N THR A 272 -18.49 -7.86 10.88
CA THR A 272 -17.60 -9.04 10.81
C THR A 272 -16.39 -8.85 11.71
N ARG A 273 -15.76 -7.66 11.66
CA ARG A 273 -14.64 -7.34 12.55
C ARG A 273 -15.04 -7.35 14.02
N LYS A 274 -16.20 -6.78 14.34
CA LYS A 274 -16.75 -6.80 15.71
C LYS A 274 -16.94 -8.23 16.22
N HIS A 275 -17.56 -9.08 15.40
CA HIS A 275 -17.77 -10.48 15.73
C HIS A 275 -16.44 -11.21 15.97
N TRP A 276 -15.42 -10.99 15.13
CA TRP A 276 -14.11 -11.60 15.33
C TRP A 276 -13.41 -11.11 16.61
N ARG A 277 -13.42 -9.80 16.87
CA ARG A 277 -12.88 -9.23 18.10
C ARG A 277 -13.54 -9.83 19.33
N ASP A 278 -14.86 -9.86 19.37
CA ASP A 278 -15.63 -10.26 20.55
C ASP A 278 -15.54 -11.78 20.83
N ASN A 279 -15.29 -12.61 19.81
CA ASN A 279 -15.21 -14.06 19.92
C ASN A 279 -13.79 -14.61 20.04
N PHE A 280 -12.81 -14.02 19.34
CA PHE A 280 -11.42 -14.49 19.37
C PHE A 280 -10.55 -13.71 20.36
N GLY A 281 -10.95 -12.49 20.75
CA GLY A 281 -10.28 -11.73 21.82
C GLY A 281 -10.39 -12.40 23.20
N LYS A 282 -11.44 -13.21 23.42
CA LYS A 282 -11.65 -13.97 24.66
C LYS A 282 -10.89 -15.29 24.75
N ALA A 283 -10.20 -15.71 23.69
CA ALA A 283 -9.44 -16.97 23.68
C ALA A 283 -8.00 -16.82 24.22
N ASN A 284 -7.56 -15.58 24.50
CA ASN A 284 -6.23 -15.26 25.01
C ASN A 284 -6.25 -14.53 26.38
N GLU A 285 -7.41 -14.51 27.06
CA GLU A 285 -7.53 -14.18 28.49
C GLU A 285 -7.72 -15.47 29.31
#